data_AF-A0A8B3LLV6-F1
#
_entry.id   AF-A0A8B3LLV6-F1
#
_cell.length_a   1.000
_cell.length_b   1.000
_cell.length_c   1.000
_cell.angle_alpha   90.00
_cell.angle_beta   90.00
_cell.angle_gamma   90.00
#
_symmetry.space_group_name_H-M   'P 1'
#
loop_
_entity.id
_entity.type
_entity.pdbx_description
1 polymer ?
#
loop_
_entity_poly.entity_id
_entity_poly.type
_entity_poly.pdbx_seq_one_letter_code
_entity_poly.pdbx_strand_id
1 'polypeptide(L)'
;MRNAYSPVNALRIMKFLRVHIMAEEIHDRLKASRLAAGFRSVREAATSLGIPYQTYASHENGNRAFDNQAAAQYARRFKVSIDWLLTGRGEAPEAMPSLVPLMGYVGAGAEVEPDFEQVPEEGMEQIEVPFPLPADMIALQVRGDSMLPQFRNGVIIIVYREQRRSTESFFGEEAAVRTTDGRRFIKTILRGTTGVNLISWNAPAIENVHLAWVGEIFTYFPATAIRRIEKQGGIQGQLRLRA
;
A
#
# COMPACT_ATOMS: atom_id res chain seq x y z
N MET A 1 31.03 -21.72 -6.78
CA MET A 1 31.00 -21.47 -5.32
C MET A 1 29.55 -21.35 -4.87
N ARG A 2 29.22 -21.94 -3.72
CA ARG A 2 27.86 -22.32 -3.33
C ARG A 2 26.94 -21.12 -3.11
N ASN A 3 25.75 -21.28 -3.69
CA ASN A 3 24.53 -20.50 -3.50
C ASN A 3 24.16 -20.46 -2.01
N ALA A 4 24.01 -19.28 -1.42
CA ALA A 4 23.46 -19.10 -0.09
C ALA A 4 22.62 -17.82 -0.05
N TYR A 5 21.45 -17.89 -0.67
CA TYR A 5 20.29 -17.16 -0.17
C TYR A 5 20.15 -17.51 1.32
N SER A 6 20.44 -16.55 2.20
CA SER A 6 20.21 -16.76 3.62
C SER A 6 18.70 -16.91 3.85
N PRO A 7 18.23 -18.02 4.45
CA PRO A 7 16.81 -18.27 4.72
C PRO A 7 16.16 -17.24 5.66
N VAL A 8 16.95 -16.31 6.22
CA VAL A 8 16.53 -15.27 7.17
C VAL A 8 15.77 -14.10 6.49
N ASN A 9 16.04 -13.79 5.22
CA ASN A 9 15.45 -12.60 4.56
C ASN A 9 14.06 -12.85 3.94
N ALA A 10 13.80 -14.06 3.43
CA ALA A 10 12.45 -14.45 3.00
C ALA A 10 11.49 -14.50 4.20
N LEU A 11 11.98 -14.96 5.36
CA LEU A 11 11.22 -15.01 6.61
C LEU A 11 10.85 -13.60 7.16
N ARG A 12 11.64 -12.57 6.84
CA ARG A 12 11.41 -11.17 7.28
C ARG A 12 10.36 -10.45 6.43
N ILE A 13 10.29 -10.76 5.13
CA ILE A 13 9.17 -10.38 4.24
C ILE A 13 7.89 -11.10 4.67
N MET A 14 7.97 -12.39 5.06
CA MET A 14 6.82 -13.14 5.60
C MET A 14 6.37 -12.65 6.99
N LYS A 15 7.23 -11.99 7.77
CA LYS A 15 6.86 -11.29 9.01
C LYS A 15 6.22 -9.91 8.75
N PHE A 16 6.48 -9.32 7.58
CA PHE A 16 5.95 -8.03 7.11
C PHE A 16 4.61 -8.15 6.39
N LEU A 17 4.17 -9.38 6.07
CA LEU A 17 2.77 -9.76 5.87
C LEU A 17 2.02 -9.63 7.21
N ARG A 18 2.04 -8.42 7.75
CA ARG A 18 1.40 -7.85 8.93
C ARG A 18 -0.12 -7.88 8.78
N VAL A 19 -0.70 -9.03 8.44
CA VAL A 19 -2.11 -9.31 8.74
C VAL A 19 -2.37 -9.12 10.24
N HIS A 20 -1.30 -9.13 11.07
CA HIS A 20 -1.34 -8.89 12.51
C HIS A 20 -1.29 -7.42 13.00
N ILE A 21 -1.01 -6.38 12.19
CA ILE A 21 -0.64 -5.05 12.76
C ILE A 21 -1.65 -3.93 12.58
N MET A 22 -2.88 -4.22 12.16
CA MET A 22 -3.95 -3.20 12.23
C MET A 22 -5.10 -3.61 13.13
N ALA A 23 -4.95 -4.64 13.97
CA ALA A 23 -6.03 -5.08 14.83
C ALA A 23 -5.60 -5.72 16.16
N GLU A 24 -4.78 -5.00 16.93
CA GLU A 24 -4.39 -5.42 18.29
C GLU A 24 -5.61 -5.44 19.22
N GLU A 25 -6.52 -4.48 19.07
CA GLU A 25 -7.70 -4.34 19.91
C GLU A 25 -8.98 -4.88 19.24
N ILE A 26 -9.97 -5.23 20.08
CA ILE A 26 -11.24 -5.83 19.65
C ILE A 26 -12.01 -4.96 18.63
N HIS A 27 -11.95 -3.63 18.79
CA HIS A 27 -12.64 -2.67 17.94
C HIS A 27 -11.97 -2.53 16.57
N ASP A 28 -10.65 -2.62 16.51
CA ASP A 28 -9.91 -2.66 15.25
C ASP A 28 -10.20 -3.94 14.47
N ARG A 29 -10.31 -5.09 15.15
CA ARG A 29 -10.71 -6.36 14.50
C ARG A 29 -12.12 -6.28 13.94
N LEU A 30 -13.03 -5.59 14.64
CA LEU A 30 -14.38 -5.34 14.16
C LEU A 30 -14.36 -4.47 12.90
N LYS A 31 -13.60 -3.37 12.90
CA LYS A 31 -13.42 -2.48 11.74
C LYS A 31 -12.81 -3.21 10.54
N ALA A 32 -11.77 -4.01 10.76
CA ALA A 32 -11.14 -4.81 9.72
C ALA A 32 -12.12 -5.82 9.10
N SER A 33 -12.90 -6.51 9.94
CA SER A 33 -13.92 -7.47 9.49
C SER A 33 -15.02 -6.79 8.69
N ARG A 34 -15.48 -5.59 9.09
CA ARG A 34 -16.44 -4.80 8.34
C ARG A 34 -15.94 -4.48 6.92
N LEU A 35 -14.72 -3.94 6.84
CA LEU A 35 -14.13 -3.51 5.58
C LEU A 35 -13.91 -4.70 4.63
N ALA A 36 -13.41 -5.82 5.17
CA ALA A 36 -13.23 -7.05 4.42
C ALA A 36 -14.57 -7.68 3.97
N ALA A 37 -15.66 -7.44 4.68
CA ALA A 37 -16.99 -7.86 4.21
C ALA A 37 -17.61 -6.90 3.17
N GLY A 38 -16.87 -5.86 2.75
CA GLY A 38 -17.26 -4.94 1.68
C GLY A 38 -18.07 -3.72 2.13
N PHE A 39 -18.35 -3.57 3.44
CA PHE A 39 -19.10 -2.42 3.95
C PHE A 39 -18.18 -1.22 4.09
N ARG A 40 -18.34 -0.21 3.23
CA ARG A 40 -17.43 0.95 3.19
C ARG A 40 -17.70 1.95 4.31
N SER A 41 -18.92 1.95 4.85
CA SER A 41 -19.30 2.85 5.94
C SER A 41 -19.86 2.11 7.16
N VAL A 42 -19.67 2.72 8.34
CA VAL A 42 -20.25 2.29 9.62
C VAL A 42 -21.79 2.21 9.52
N ARG A 43 -22.40 3.15 8.79
CA ARG A 43 -23.85 3.21 8.59
C ARG A 43 -24.37 2.01 7.81
N GLU A 44 -23.72 1.69 6.71
CA GLU A 44 -24.06 0.53 5.86
C GLU A 44 -23.95 -0.77 6.66
N ALA A 45 -22.88 -0.94 7.43
CA ALA A 45 -22.70 -2.10 8.30
C ALA A 45 -23.81 -2.22 9.35
N ALA A 46 -24.10 -1.14 10.09
CA ALA A 46 -25.16 -1.09 11.10
C ALA A 46 -26.54 -1.44 10.52
N THR A 47 -26.88 -0.86 9.37
CA THR A 47 -28.12 -1.19 8.64
C THR A 47 -28.17 -2.66 8.25
N SER A 48 -27.05 -3.21 7.75
CA SER A 48 -26.98 -4.62 7.34
C SER A 48 -27.06 -5.61 8.49
N LEU A 49 -26.68 -5.19 9.70
CA LEU A 49 -26.74 -5.93 10.95
C LEU A 49 -28.12 -5.81 11.62
N GLY A 50 -28.95 -4.86 11.19
CA GLY A 50 -30.23 -4.54 11.84
C GLY A 50 -30.07 -3.92 13.23
N ILE A 51 -28.96 -3.21 13.49
CA ILE A 51 -28.68 -2.56 14.79
C ILE A 51 -28.59 -1.04 14.66
N PRO A 52 -28.86 -0.29 15.75
CA PRO A 52 -28.74 1.17 15.72
C PRO A 52 -27.32 1.62 15.37
N TYR A 53 -27.22 2.66 14.53
CA TYR A 53 -25.93 3.26 14.12
C TYR A 53 -25.02 3.54 15.32
N GLN A 54 -25.56 4.20 16.34
CA GLN A 54 -24.78 4.60 17.53
C GLN A 54 -24.22 3.40 18.29
N THR A 55 -24.96 2.30 18.35
CA THR A 55 -24.52 1.06 19.00
C THR A 55 -23.31 0.48 18.26
N TYR A 56 -23.43 0.30 16.94
CA TYR A 56 -22.35 -0.23 16.13
C TYR A 56 -21.13 0.69 16.11
N ALA A 57 -21.34 1.99 15.90
CA ALA A 57 -20.28 3.00 15.88
C ALA A 57 -19.51 3.02 17.21
N SER A 58 -20.21 2.91 18.34
CA SER A 58 -19.60 2.87 19.68
C SER A 58 -18.77 1.60 19.92
N HIS A 59 -19.05 0.49 19.23
CA HIS A 59 -18.25 -0.72 19.31
C HIS A 59 -17.03 -0.65 18.39
N GLU A 60 -17.19 -0.15 17.16
CA GLU A 60 -16.10 -0.06 16.18
C GLU A 60 -15.08 1.04 16.52
N ASN A 61 -15.50 2.12 17.20
CA ASN A 61 -14.60 3.20 17.62
C ASN A 61 -13.92 2.94 18.98
N GLY A 62 -14.21 1.81 19.64
CA GLY A 62 -13.63 1.46 20.93
C GLY A 62 -14.23 2.16 22.15
N ASN A 63 -15.30 2.98 21.99
CA ASN A 63 -15.95 3.64 23.12
C ASN A 63 -16.65 2.66 24.08
N ARG A 64 -17.11 1.51 23.56
CA ARG A 64 -17.76 0.44 24.32
C ARG A 64 -17.28 -0.92 23.83
N ALA A 65 -16.97 -1.80 24.77
CA ALA A 65 -16.81 -3.22 24.47
C ALA A 65 -18.17 -3.84 24.08
N PHE A 66 -18.12 -4.93 23.32
CA PHE A 66 -19.30 -5.69 22.93
C PHE A 66 -19.23 -7.11 23.47
N ASP A 67 -20.40 -7.69 23.73
CA ASP A 67 -20.52 -9.03 24.32
C ASP A 67 -20.44 -10.14 23.26
N ASN A 68 -20.50 -11.40 23.72
CA ASN A 68 -20.48 -12.57 22.84
C ASN A 68 -21.67 -12.61 21.87
N GLN A 69 -22.81 -12.03 22.22
CA GLN A 69 -23.99 -12.02 21.36
C GLN A 69 -23.78 -11.06 20.17
N ALA A 70 -23.29 -9.85 20.44
CA ALA A 70 -22.88 -8.89 19.42
C ALA A 70 -21.73 -9.46 18.57
N ALA A 71 -20.73 -10.08 19.20
CA ALA A 71 -19.62 -10.73 18.48
C ALA A 71 -20.12 -11.82 17.51
N ALA A 72 -21.07 -12.66 17.93
CA ALA A 72 -21.69 -13.67 17.06
C ALA A 72 -22.45 -13.06 15.87
N GLN A 73 -23.14 -11.93 16.10
CA GLN A 73 -23.85 -11.21 15.05
C GLN A 73 -22.88 -10.63 14.01
N TYR A 74 -21.78 -10.02 14.48
CA TYR A 74 -20.72 -9.46 13.63
C TYR A 74 -20.00 -10.55 12.85
N ALA A 75 -19.58 -11.62 13.54
CA ALA A 75 -18.91 -12.77 12.96
C ALA A 75 -19.69 -13.35 11.77
N ARG A 76 -20.99 -13.60 11.96
CA ARG A 76 -21.86 -14.11 10.91
C ARG A 76 -21.99 -13.15 9.74
N ARG A 77 -22.19 -11.85 10.00
CA ARG A 77 -22.40 -10.87 8.93
C ARG A 77 -21.12 -10.64 8.11
N PHE A 78 -19.98 -10.62 8.78
CA PHE A 78 -18.68 -10.32 8.19
C PHE A 78 -17.90 -11.56 7.75
N LYS A 79 -18.47 -12.76 7.95
CA LYS A 79 -17.88 -14.04 7.58
C LYS A 79 -16.50 -14.26 8.21
N VAL A 80 -16.42 -14.00 9.52
CA VAL A 80 -15.23 -14.22 10.35
C VAL A 80 -15.59 -15.09 11.54
N SER A 81 -14.61 -15.70 12.20
CA SER A 81 -14.87 -16.42 13.44
C SER A 81 -15.11 -15.48 14.63
N ILE A 82 -15.89 -15.93 15.61
CA ILE A 82 -16.06 -15.22 16.88
C ILE A 82 -14.72 -15.12 17.62
N ASP A 83 -13.94 -16.21 17.60
CA ASP A 83 -12.61 -16.24 18.22
C ASP A 83 -11.68 -15.20 17.60
N TRP A 84 -11.79 -14.96 16.27
CA TRP A 84 -11.02 -13.90 15.62
C TRP A 84 -11.43 -12.55 16.17
N LEU A 85 -12.72 -12.21 16.19
CA LEU A 85 -13.17 -10.92 16.70
C LEU A 85 -12.74 -10.69 18.14
N LEU A 86 -12.90 -11.68 19.01
CA LEU A 86 -12.65 -11.53 20.44
C LEU A 86 -11.16 -11.60 20.79
N THR A 87 -10.41 -12.52 20.19
CA THR A 87 -9.04 -12.86 20.63
C THR A 87 -7.97 -12.68 19.55
N GLY A 88 -8.36 -12.45 18.29
CA GLY A 88 -7.44 -12.38 17.15
C GLY A 88 -6.96 -13.76 16.66
N ARG A 89 -7.53 -14.86 17.17
CA ARG A 89 -7.19 -16.24 16.76
C ARG A 89 -8.30 -16.85 15.91
N GLY A 90 -7.96 -17.80 15.05
CA GLY A 90 -8.93 -18.48 14.19
C GLY A 90 -9.13 -17.80 12.83
N GLU A 91 -10.28 -18.06 12.21
CA GLU A 91 -10.60 -17.60 10.85
C GLU A 91 -10.76 -16.08 10.82
N ALA A 92 -9.71 -15.41 10.35
CA ALA A 92 -9.67 -13.99 10.04
C ALA A 92 -10.44 -13.70 8.73
N PRO A 93 -10.91 -12.46 8.52
CA PRO A 93 -11.58 -12.10 7.28
C PRO A 93 -10.69 -12.37 6.07
N GLU A 94 -11.27 -12.96 5.02
CA GLU A 94 -10.65 -12.93 3.70
C GLU A 94 -10.44 -11.47 3.32
N ALA A 95 -9.18 -11.06 3.29
CA ALA A 95 -8.82 -9.69 3.00
C ALA A 95 -9.35 -9.30 1.62
N MET A 96 -10.29 -8.34 1.57
CA MET A 96 -10.70 -7.74 0.31
C MET A 96 -9.48 -7.05 -0.31
N PRO A 97 -9.15 -7.35 -1.57
CA PRO A 97 -8.03 -6.72 -2.22
C PRO A 97 -8.30 -5.22 -2.41
N SER A 98 -7.25 -4.41 -2.25
CA SER A 98 -7.27 -3.00 -2.63
C SER A 98 -6.80 -2.84 -4.06
N LEU A 99 -7.47 -1.99 -4.84
CA LEU A 99 -6.97 -1.55 -6.14
C LEU A 99 -6.21 -0.23 -5.95
N VAL A 100 -4.95 -0.22 -6.36
CA VAL A 100 -4.06 0.94 -6.25
C VAL A 100 -3.64 1.39 -7.64
N PRO A 101 -3.81 2.67 -8.02
CA PRO A 101 -3.39 3.14 -9.34
C PRO A 101 -1.86 3.16 -9.46
N LEU A 102 -1.35 2.57 -10.54
CA LEU A 102 0.06 2.68 -10.92
C LEU A 102 0.29 4.03 -11.60
N MET A 103 1.03 4.92 -10.93
CA MET A 103 1.21 6.32 -11.33
C MET A 103 2.53 6.58 -12.08
N GLY A 104 3.19 5.52 -12.54
CA GLY A 104 4.43 5.58 -13.31
C GLY A 104 5.61 4.90 -12.61
N TYR A 105 6.80 5.40 -12.89
CA TYR A 105 8.06 4.75 -12.54
C TYR A 105 8.89 5.55 -11.53
N VAL A 106 9.78 4.85 -10.83
CA VAL A 106 10.83 5.45 -10.00
C VAL A 106 12.19 4.87 -10.37
N GLY A 107 13.17 5.78 -10.52
CA GLY A 107 14.54 5.43 -10.86
C GLY A 107 15.27 4.87 -9.65
N ALA A 108 15.60 3.58 -9.73
CA ALA A 108 16.64 2.99 -8.92
C ALA A 108 17.93 2.96 -9.75
N GLY A 109 18.39 4.03 -10.41
CA GLY A 109 19.75 4.05 -10.97
C GLY A 109 19.90 4.86 -12.24
N ALA A 110 18.98 4.69 -13.19
CA ALA A 110 18.75 5.66 -14.24
C ALA A 110 17.68 6.65 -13.77
N GLU A 111 17.87 7.91 -14.10
CA GLU A 111 16.86 8.95 -13.94
C GLU A 111 15.58 8.53 -14.67
N VAL A 112 14.46 8.50 -13.95
CA VAL A 112 13.16 8.50 -14.63
C VAL A 112 12.89 9.96 -14.96
N GLU A 113 13.11 10.29 -16.23
CA GLU A 113 12.72 11.57 -16.81
C GLU A 113 11.26 11.84 -16.46
N PRO A 114 10.86 13.11 -16.30
CA PRO A 114 9.46 13.45 -16.18
C PRO A 114 8.75 12.95 -17.43
N ASP A 115 8.01 11.83 -17.33
CA ASP A 115 7.12 11.42 -18.40
C ASP A 115 6.15 12.61 -18.59
N PHE A 116 6.29 13.35 -19.69
CA PHE A 116 5.36 14.41 -20.09
C PHE A 116 3.97 13.81 -20.45
N GLU A 117 3.80 12.51 -20.30
CA GLU A 117 2.51 11.83 -20.31
C GLU A 117 1.68 12.27 -19.11
N GLN A 118 0.54 12.91 -19.39
CA GLN A 118 -0.50 13.11 -18.40
C GLN A 118 -1.00 11.74 -17.94
N VAL A 119 -0.45 11.24 -16.84
CA VAL A 119 -0.95 10.02 -16.20
C VAL A 119 -2.39 10.29 -15.77
N PRO A 120 -3.38 9.49 -16.20
CA PRO A 120 -4.76 9.64 -15.78
C PRO A 120 -4.89 9.58 -14.26
N GLU A 121 -5.98 10.13 -13.71
CA GLU A 121 -6.22 10.10 -12.25
C GLU A 121 -6.28 8.65 -11.71
N GLU A 122 -6.80 7.73 -12.53
CA GLU A 122 -6.85 6.30 -12.24
C GLU A 122 -5.53 5.55 -12.54
N GLY A 123 -4.46 6.26 -12.90
CA GLY A 123 -3.18 5.65 -13.23
C GLY A 123 -3.16 4.93 -14.59
N MET A 124 -1.99 4.37 -14.89
CA MET A 124 -1.72 3.60 -16.11
C MET A 124 -2.35 2.21 -16.05
N GLU A 125 -2.29 1.59 -14.87
CA GLU A 125 -2.80 0.25 -14.54
C GLU A 125 -3.37 0.27 -13.11
N GLN A 126 -4.14 -0.75 -12.76
CA GLN A 126 -4.56 -0.99 -11.37
C GLN A 126 -3.79 -2.18 -10.79
N ILE A 127 -3.20 -1.97 -9.62
CA ILE A 127 -2.46 -2.97 -8.86
C ILE A 127 -3.39 -3.57 -7.80
N GLU A 128 -3.61 -4.88 -7.86
CA GLU A 128 -4.43 -5.59 -6.88
C GLU A 128 -3.57 -6.00 -5.67
N VAL A 129 -3.67 -5.26 -4.58
CA VAL A 129 -2.99 -5.54 -3.32
C VAL A 129 -3.87 -6.50 -2.51
N PRO A 130 -3.38 -7.65 -2.04
CA PRO A 130 -4.19 -8.70 -1.43
C PRO A 130 -4.67 -8.38 0.00
N PHE A 131 -4.68 -7.11 0.38
CA PHE A 131 -5.14 -6.62 1.66
C PHE A 131 -5.66 -5.18 1.58
N PRO A 132 -6.53 -4.79 2.53
CA PRO A 132 -6.99 -3.41 2.64
C PRO A 132 -5.81 -2.47 2.91
N LEU A 133 -5.76 -1.37 2.15
CA LEU A 133 -4.81 -0.28 2.33
C LEU A 133 -5.52 0.97 2.85
N PRO A 134 -4.78 1.90 3.49
CA PRO A 134 -5.29 3.24 3.75
C PRO A 134 -5.75 3.93 2.45
N ALA A 135 -6.63 4.93 2.58
CA ALA A 135 -7.01 5.78 1.46
C ALA A 135 -5.81 6.56 0.90
N ASP A 136 -5.93 7.00 -0.35
CA ASP A 136 -4.96 7.86 -1.06
C ASP A 136 -3.56 7.26 -1.23
N MET A 137 -3.52 5.96 -1.52
CA MET A 137 -2.29 5.26 -1.91
C MET A 137 -2.11 5.26 -3.42
N ILE A 138 -0.86 5.28 -3.86
CA ILE A 138 -0.47 5.10 -5.26
C ILE A 138 0.64 4.04 -5.36
N ALA A 139 0.75 3.42 -6.52
CA ALA A 139 1.82 2.49 -6.84
C ALA A 139 2.84 3.16 -7.79
N LEU A 140 4.11 2.83 -7.60
CA LEU A 140 5.19 3.18 -8.53
C LEU A 140 6.02 1.93 -8.83
N GLN A 141 6.44 1.78 -10.08
CA GLN A 141 7.28 0.65 -10.48
C GLN A 141 8.75 1.06 -10.51
N VAL A 142 9.58 0.29 -9.83
CA VAL A 142 11.04 0.47 -9.82
C VAL A 142 11.62 0.13 -11.19
N ARG A 143 12.41 1.05 -11.74
CA ARG A 143 13.25 0.84 -12.92
C ARG A 143 14.73 1.03 -12.57
N GLY A 144 15.57 0.05 -12.90
CA GLY A 144 17.01 0.07 -12.59
C GLY A 144 17.43 -0.82 -11.42
N ASP A 145 18.69 -0.72 -11.03
CA ASP A 145 19.42 -1.65 -10.16
C ASP A 145 20.25 -1.03 -9.03
N SER A 146 20.30 0.30 -8.88
CA SER A 146 21.00 1.09 -7.83
C SER A 146 20.52 0.91 -6.40
N MET A 147 19.46 0.15 -6.21
CA MET A 147 18.96 -0.21 -4.88
C MET A 147 19.01 -1.72 -4.65
N LEU A 148 19.81 -2.44 -5.44
CA LEU A 148 20.08 -3.86 -5.19
C LEU A 148 20.86 -4.03 -3.89
N PRO A 149 20.61 -5.09 -3.12
CA PRO A 149 19.71 -6.20 -3.43
C PRO A 149 18.24 -5.95 -3.04
N GLN A 150 17.93 -4.81 -2.41
CA GLN A 150 16.64 -4.54 -1.77
C GLN A 150 15.51 -4.27 -2.77
N PHE A 151 15.71 -3.34 -3.71
CA PHE A 151 14.75 -3.03 -4.76
C PHE A 151 15.31 -3.44 -6.12
N ARG A 152 14.76 -4.53 -6.65
CA ARG A 152 15.06 -5.01 -8.01
C ARG A 152 14.20 -4.28 -9.02
N ASN A 153 14.69 -4.20 -10.26
CA ASN A 153 13.88 -3.78 -11.40
C ASN A 153 12.53 -4.53 -11.43
N GLY A 154 11.44 -3.79 -11.60
CA GLY A 154 10.08 -4.31 -11.63
C GLY A 154 9.35 -4.40 -10.29
N VAL A 155 10.04 -4.20 -9.15
CA VAL A 155 9.36 -4.09 -7.85
C VAL A 155 8.29 -3.00 -7.90
N ILE A 156 7.11 -3.30 -7.35
CA ILE A 156 6.05 -2.32 -7.15
C ILE A 156 6.15 -1.80 -5.73
N ILE A 157 6.31 -0.50 -5.57
CA ILE A 157 6.24 0.17 -4.27
C ILE A 157 4.88 0.85 -4.11
N ILE A 158 4.28 0.74 -2.93
CA ILE A 158 3.04 1.40 -2.56
C ILE A 158 3.38 2.52 -1.59
N VAL A 159 2.97 3.73 -1.92
CA VAL A 159 3.29 4.95 -1.18
C VAL A 159 2.04 5.80 -0.99
N TYR A 160 2.06 6.69 0.01
CA TYR A 160 1.03 7.73 0.11
C TYR A 160 1.14 8.70 -1.06
N ARG A 161 0.00 9.06 -1.66
CA ARG A 161 -0.08 10.05 -2.74
C ARG A 161 0.45 11.40 -2.28
N GLU A 162 -0.04 11.86 -1.14
CA GLU A 162 0.37 13.13 -0.54
C GLU A 162 1.39 12.92 0.58
N GLN A 163 2.35 13.84 0.66
CA GLN A 163 3.36 13.82 1.71
C GLN A 163 2.73 14.20 3.06
N ARG A 164 2.89 13.33 4.07
CA ARG A 164 2.26 13.49 5.39
C ARG A 164 3.19 14.01 6.48
N ARG A 165 4.51 13.90 6.28
CA ARG A 165 5.56 14.32 7.23
C ARG A 165 6.50 15.33 6.57
N SER A 166 7.21 16.14 7.34
CA SER A 166 8.20 17.07 6.76
C SER A 166 9.37 16.30 6.15
N THR A 167 10.05 16.87 5.16
CA THR A 167 11.17 16.20 4.47
C THR A 167 12.28 15.80 5.43
N GLU A 168 12.53 16.59 6.47
CA GLU A 168 13.56 16.35 7.48
C GLU A 168 13.29 15.10 8.32
N SER A 169 12.03 14.71 8.51
CA SER A 169 11.71 13.49 9.27
C SER A 169 12.10 12.21 8.54
N PHE A 170 12.41 12.29 7.24
CA PHE A 170 12.84 11.15 6.43
C PHE A 170 14.37 11.01 6.37
N PHE A 171 15.14 11.82 7.11
CA PHE A 171 16.59 11.66 7.11
C PHE A 171 17.02 10.30 7.67
N GLY A 172 17.78 9.56 6.86
CA GLY A 172 18.17 8.17 7.12
C GLY A 172 17.13 7.13 6.68
N GLU A 173 15.95 7.56 6.21
CA GLU A 173 14.89 6.67 5.73
C GLU A 173 14.96 6.50 4.20
N GLU A 174 14.54 5.33 3.71
CA GLU A 174 14.29 5.09 2.30
C GLU A 174 12.91 5.62 1.91
N ALA A 175 12.84 6.37 0.81
CA ALA A 175 11.58 6.88 0.30
C ALA A 175 11.58 6.93 -1.24
N ALA A 176 10.38 6.93 -1.81
CA ALA A 176 10.20 7.44 -3.16
C ALA A 176 10.29 8.97 -3.09
N VAL A 177 10.98 9.59 -4.02
CA VAL A 177 11.12 11.05 -4.06
C VAL A 177 10.85 11.56 -5.46
N ARG A 178 10.28 12.76 -5.54
CA ARG A 178 10.23 13.55 -6.76
C ARG A 178 10.97 14.85 -6.50
N THR A 179 11.93 15.16 -7.35
CA THR A 179 12.71 16.38 -7.31
C THR A 179 11.92 17.54 -7.91
N THR A 180 12.35 18.78 -7.67
CA THR A 180 11.70 19.98 -8.22
C THR A 180 11.77 20.08 -9.74
N ASP A 181 12.74 19.44 -10.37
CA ASP A 181 12.85 19.29 -11.83
C ASP A 181 12.06 18.07 -12.37
N GLY A 182 11.27 17.40 -11.52
CA GLY A 182 10.28 16.40 -11.92
C GLY A 182 10.78 14.95 -11.94
N ARG A 183 12.09 14.74 -11.75
CA ARG A 183 12.71 13.41 -11.74
C ARG A 183 12.29 12.60 -10.52
N ARG A 184 12.21 11.28 -10.68
CA ARG A 184 11.74 10.38 -9.62
C ARG A 184 12.77 9.32 -9.26
N PHE A 185 12.98 9.12 -7.96
CA PHE A 185 13.94 8.15 -7.45
C PHE A 185 13.39 7.35 -6.28
N ILE A 186 14.01 6.19 -6.01
CA ILE A 186 13.95 5.51 -4.71
C ILE A 186 15.34 5.48 -4.10
N LYS A 187 15.52 6.15 -2.96
CA LYS A 187 16.83 6.43 -2.34
C LYS A 187 16.68 6.60 -0.83
N THR A 188 17.80 6.52 -0.11
CA THR A 188 17.88 6.99 1.28
C THR A 188 18.12 8.49 1.29
N ILE A 189 17.30 9.25 2.03
CA ILE A 189 17.41 10.71 2.12
C ILE A 189 18.40 11.06 3.23
N LEU A 190 19.42 11.86 2.94
CA LEU A 190 20.31 12.46 3.94
C LEU A 190 20.31 13.97 3.86
N ARG A 191 20.72 14.63 4.94
CA ARG A 191 20.90 16.08 4.97
C ARG A 191 22.03 16.49 4.01
N GLY A 192 21.71 17.39 3.07
CA GLY A 192 22.69 18.09 2.24
C GLY A 192 23.02 19.48 2.81
N THR A 193 23.87 20.24 2.11
CA THR A 193 24.23 21.61 2.51
C THR A 193 23.17 22.62 2.12
N THR A 194 22.61 22.51 0.91
CA THR A 194 21.54 23.39 0.40
C THR A 194 20.22 22.67 0.17
N GLY A 195 20.20 21.35 0.25
CA GLY A 195 19.02 20.51 0.03
C GLY A 195 19.18 19.15 0.72
N VAL A 196 18.86 18.08 0.00
CA VAL A 196 19.07 16.69 0.48
C VAL A 196 20.06 15.96 -0.42
N ASN A 197 20.78 15.01 0.17
CA ASN A 197 21.56 14.04 -0.57
C ASN A 197 20.74 12.76 -0.71
N LEU A 198 20.69 12.21 -1.91
CA LEU A 198 19.99 10.96 -2.22
C LEU A 198 21.03 9.85 -2.37
N ILE A 199 21.04 8.93 -1.40
CA ILE A 199 22.00 7.84 -1.33
C ILE A 199 21.41 6.58 -1.95
N SER A 200 22.24 5.89 -2.72
CA SER A 200 21.92 4.60 -3.34
C SER A 200 22.68 3.49 -2.62
N TRP A 201 22.21 2.24 -2.71
CA TRP A 201 22.94 1.11 -2.15
C TRP A 201 24.18 0.72 -2.98
N ASN A 202 24.07 0.78 -4.31
CA ASN A 202 25.11 0.33 -5.24
C ASN A 202 25.36 1.30 -6.41
N ALA A 203 25.08 2.59 -6.22
CA ALA A 203 25.40 3.65 -7.18
C ALA A 203 25.84 4.94 -6.47
N PRO A 204 26.47 5.89 -7.18
CA PRO A 204 26.86 7.18 -6.61
C PRO A 204 25.69 7.94 -5.95
N ALA A 205 26.02 8.77 -4.97
CA ALA A 205 25.08 9.69 -4.35
C ALA A 205 24.72 10.84 -5.31
N ILE A 206 23.49 11.36 -5.18
CA ILE A 206 23.07 12.59 -5.83
C ILE A 206 22.99 13.67 -4.75
N GLU A 207 23.77 14.74 -4.88
CA GLU A 207 23.94 15.72 -3.80
C GLU A 207 23.08 16.96 -3.97
N ASN A 208 22.70 17.57 -2.85
CA ASN A 208 22.10 18.91 -2.75
C ASN A 208 20.86 19.12 -3.63
N VAL A 209 20.01 18.11 -3.69
CA VAL A 209 18.78 18.09 -4.48
C VAL A 209 17.64 18.74 -3.70
N HIS A 210 16.77 19.47 -4.39
CA HIS A 210 15.52 19.96 -3.83
C HIS A 210 14.37 19.01 -4.18
N LEU A 211 13.58 18.62 -3.18
CA LEU A 211 12.45 17.72 -3.37
C LEU A 211 11.14 18.52 -3.49
N ALA A 212 10.33 18.13 -4.47
CA ALA A 212 8.94 18.58 -4.59
C ALA A 212 7.97 17.66 -3.84
N TRP A 213 8.36 16.41 -3.59
CA TRP A 213 7.52 15.43 -2.90
C TRP A 213 8.35 14.26 -2.35
N VAL A 214 7.95 13.76 -1.19
CA VAL A 214 8.42 12.51 -0.59
C VAL A 214 7.24 11.54 -0.46
N GLY A 215 7.32 10.44 -1.19
CA GLY A 215 6.44 9.29 -1.10
C GLY A 215 6.89 8.34 -0.01
N GLU A 216 6.25 8.43 1.14
CA GLU A 216 6.44 7.49 2.25
C GLU A 216 6.04 6.07 1.83
N ILE A 217 6.99 5.15 1.89
CA ILE A 217 6.80 3.74 1.50
C ILE A 217 5.98 3.02 2.56
N PHE A 218 4.78 2.60 2.17
CA PHE A 218 3.92 1.78 3.02
C PHE A 218 4.29 0.29 2.90
N THR A 219 4.46 -0.20 1.68
CA THR A 219 4.85 -1.59 1.38
C THR A 219 5.42 -1.72 -0.02
N TYR A 220 5.96 -2.88 -0.37
CA TYR A 220 6.42 -3.18 -1.72
C TYR A 220 6.30 -4.67 -2.05
N PHE A 221 6.18 -4.98 -3.34
CA PHE A 221 5.98 -6.32 -3.86
C PHE A 221 6.95 -6.61 -5.01
N PRO A 222 7.55 -7.81 -5.08
CA PRO A 222 8.14 -8.30 -6.31
C PRO A 222 7.13 -8.24 -7.46
N ALA A 223 7.59 -7.96 -8.68
CA ALA A 223 6.73 -7.89 -9.87
C ALA A 223 5.83 -9.13 -10.04
N THR A 224 6.33 -10.30 -9.68
CA THR A 224 5.66 -11.60 -9.82
C THR A 224 4.64 -11.90 -8.72
N ALA A 225 4.66 -11.13 -7.62
CA ALA A 225 3.81 -11.39 -6.45
C ALA A 225 2.48 -10.64 -6.49
N ILE A 226 2.26 -9.76 -7.48
CA ILE A 226 1.09 -8.90 -7.53
C ILE A 226 0.41 -8.96 -8.90
N ARG A 227 -0.92 -8.96 -8.88
CA ARG A 227 -1.73 -8.98 -10.11
C ARG A 227 -1.92 -7.55 -10.60
N ARG A 228 -1.73 -7.37 -11.91
CA ARG A 228 -1.98 -6.14 -12.65
C ARG A 228 -3.27 -6.28 -13.42
N ILE A 229 -4.11 -5.26 -13.37
CA ILE A 229 -5.34 -5.19 -14.14
C ILE A 229 -5.13 -4.09 -15.17
N GLU A 230 -4.93 -4.51 -16.42
CA GLU A 230 -4.90 -3.61 -17.58
C GLU A 230 -6.30 -3.02 -17.81
N LYS A 231 -6.37 -1.80 -18.33
CA LYS A 231 -7.65 -1.25 -18.81
C LYS A 231 -8.18 -2.14 -19.93
N GLN A 232 -9.43 -2.63 -19.81
CA GLN A 232 -10.22 -2.93 -21.01
C GLN A 232 -10.35 -1.61 -21.78
N GLY A 233 -9.70 -1.55 -22.95
CA GLY A 233 -9.57 -0.32 -23.73
C GLY A 233 -10.89 0.43 -23.90
N GLY A 234 -10.88 1.72 -23.58
CA GLY A 234 -12.01 2.60 -23.84
C GLY A 234 -12.30 2.66 -25.34
N ILE A 235 -13.54 2.32 -25.72
CA ILE A 235 -14.34 2.68 -26.92
C ILE A 235 -13.71 2.53 -28.34
N GLN A 236 -12.40 2.45 -28.55
CA GLN A 236 -11.76 2.32 -29.86
C GLN A 236 -11.65 0.88 -30.38
N GLY A 237 -12.09 -0.13 -29.62
CA GLY A 237 -12.05 -1.55 -30.01
C GLY A 237 -13.25 -2.08 -30.80
N GLN A 238 -14.32 -1.29 -31.01
CA GLN A 238 -15.55 -1.75 -31.68
C GLN A 238 -15.79 -1.23 -33.11
N LEU A 239 -14.85 -0.47 -33.68
CA LEU A 239 -14.94 0.02 -35.05
C LEU A 239 -13.82 -0.54 -35.91
N ARG A 240 -13.87 -1.85 -36.18
CA ARG A 240 -13.31 -2.49 -37.38
C ARG A 240 -13.70 -3.96 -37.39
N LEU A 241 -14.83 -4.26 -38.03
CA LEU A 241 -15.08 -5.48 -38.82
C LEU A 241 -16.55 -5.46 -39.27
N ARG A 242 -16.84 -4.62 -40.27
CA ARG A 242 -17.81 -4.92 -41.32
C ARG A 242 -17.27 -4.35 -42.62
N ALA A 243 -16.56 -5.20 -43.34
CA ALA A 243 -16.46 -5.14 -44.80
C ALA A 243 -17.38 -6.25 -45.33
#